data_AF-A0A381RN05-F1
#
_entry.id   AF-A0A381RN05-F1
#
_cell.length_a   1.000
_cell.length_b   1.000
_cell.length_c   1.000
_cell.angle_alpha   90.00
_cell.angle_beta   90.00
_cell.angle_gamma   90.00
#
_symmetry.space_group_name_H-M   'P 1'
#
loop_
_entity.id
_entity.type
_entity.pdbx_description
1 polymer ?
#
loop_
_entity_poly.entity_id
_entity_poly.type
_entity_poly.pdbx_seq_one_letter_code
_entity_poly.pdbx_strand_id
1 'polypeptide(L)'
;MRDITAKSVKLNRDLDRYVEKGLEEDRPVKIGWGQAGDERPKEGEIGVITHLPEGARVLCLGTLGECAGAINRGGTFTLRGSASSMLGAFHVAGRTLVEKDAGDKVGYRMTGGSITVQGSVGNEVGAGMTGGTIIIRGHTGSKLGAGMAEGTIVVMGSVGSEPGVEMSGGRLIVSGSCPPPGQGVIMRSIENDEISEFSHLLEPLGLSLNEDALVLEASKNLAGPDDSPEVFVTEGFERVSLAPSNEDRLSNHGPLDHYTLILPTDADSGGVLFPVPWLVQCDTASEWKGRMSDEQPALVQSAPRATDLLLVGEEGLADSISVVGQCAGIVLDLSDFPGLNDAEIEALLVSLYSRMSESSLVLLRGNVDRVEHLFRLIVELDLDGAIVDGASPGGARLASALPKIGLASRAMGLAEHGKYVMIEIDEAPSAEDMLIAVAAGCPVVVAPPSEEDVEVYLTWIEGNLRGWMRELGIDGLERIGRRNLRATDYDTAAISGLRLVGYDRPLPMWLELR
;
A
#
# COMPACT_ATOMS: atom_id res chain seq x y z
N MET A 1 9.18 18.38 1.80
CA MET A 1 8.34 17.23 1.44
C MET A 1 7.12 17.70 0.67
N ARG A 2 6.12 18.37 1.29
CA ARG A 2 4.89 18.87 0.61
C ARG A 2 5.10 19.60 -0.73
N ASP A 3 6.09 20.49 -0.85
CA ASP A 3 6.40 21.17 -2.12
C ASP A 3 6.88 20.22 -3.23
N ILE A 4 7.63 19.18 -2.87
CA ILE A 4 8.11 18.15 -3.80
C ILE A 4 6.92 17.29 -4.24
N THR A 5 6.11 16.86 -3.28
CA THR A 5 4.88 16.10 -3.49
C THR A 5 3.95 16.79 -4.49
N ALA A 6 3.66 18.09 -4.30
CA ALA A 6 2.84 18.87 -5.22
C ALA A 6 3.45 19.00 -6.63
N LYS A 7 4.78 19.16 -6.74
CA LYS A 7 5.49 19.17 -8.03
C LYS A 7 5.41 17.81 -8.72
N SER A 8 5.56 16.71 -7.98
CA SER A 8 5.45 15.35 -8.49
C SER A 8 4.06 15.05 -9.04
N VAL A 9 3.01 15.37 -8.29
CA VAL A 9 1.60 15.20 -8.71
C VAL A 9 1.36 15.94 -10.02
N LYS A 10 1.79 17.22 -10.08
CA LYS A 10 1.67 18.02 -11.30
C LYS A 10 2.44 17.40 -12.47
N LEU A 11 3.66 16.92 -12.23
CA LEU A 11 4.48 16.31 -13.28
C LEU A 11 3.83 15.05 -13.85
N ASN A 12 3.28 14.16 -13.02
CA ASN A 12 2.59 12.96 -13.49
C ASN A 12 1.32 13.28 -14.30
N ARG A 13 0.50 14.23 -13.82
CA ARG A 13 -0.69 14.70 -14.57
C ARG A 13 -0.34 15.30 -15.93
N ASP A 14 0.76 16.05 -16.00
CA ASP A 14 1.27 16.58 -17.27
C ASP A 14 1.83 15.47 -18.16
N LEU A 15 2.56 14.53 -17.57
CA LEU A 15 3.23 13.45 -18.27
C LEU A 15 2.24 12.50 -18.96
N ASP A 16 1.17 12.08 -18.31
CA ASP A 16 0.22 11.14 -18.92
C ASP A 16 -0.36 11.71 -20.22
N ARG A 17 -0.73 13.00 -20.20
CA ARG A 17 -1.20 13.72 -21.40
C ARG A 17 -0.12 13.81 -22.48
N TYR A 18 1.15 13.99 -22.10
CA TYR A 18 2.25 14.02 -23.05
C TYR A 18 2.57 12.63 -23.61
N VAL A 19 2.45 11.57 -22.82
CA VAL A 19 2.67 10.19 -23.24
C VAL A 19 1.58 9.76 -24.21
N GLU A 20 0.31 10.03 -23.90
CA GLU A 20 -0.82 9.76 -24.79
C GLU A 20 -0.59 10.39 -26.17
N LYS A 21 -0.32 11.70 -26.19
CA LYS A 21 0.00 12.42 -27.43
C LYS A 21 1.28 11.93 -28.10
N GLY A 22 2.28 11.53 -27.33
CA GLY A 22 3.55 11.00 -27.83
C GLY A 22 3.40 9.65 -28.52
N LEU A 23 2.48 8.81 -28.03
CA LEU A 23 2.10 7.54 -28.65
C LEU A 23 1.34 7.77 -29.97
N GLU A 24 0.40 8.71 -30.00
CA GLU A 24 -0.34 9.06 -31.23
C GLU A 24 0.58 9.62 -32.33
N GLU A 25 1.56 10.43 -31.95
CA GLU A 25 2.47 11.13 -32.86
C GLU A 25 3.80 10.38 -33.10
N ASP A 26 3.97 9.18 -32.55
CA ASP A 26 5.21 8.38 -32.54
C ASP A 26 6.47 9.20 -32.21
N ARG A 27 6.42 9.99 -31.13
CA ARG A 27 7.55 10.83 -30.71
C ARG A 27 7.89 10.70 -29.23
N PRO A 28 9.16 10.89 -28.85
CA PRO A 28 9.56 10.87 -27.45
C PRO A 28 9.08 12.13 -26.71
N VAL A 29 8.66 11.94 -25.47
CA VAL A 29 8.37 12.99 -24.50
C VAL A 29 9.68 13.43 -23.85
N LYS A 30 9.95 14.74 -23.86
CA LYS A 30 11.13 15.33 -23.22
C LYS A 30 10.72 16.12 -21.99
N ILE A 31 11.22 15.74 -20.82
CA ILE A 31 10.98 16.38 -19.53
C ILE A 31 12.27 17.05 -19.07
N GLY A 32 12.16 18.31 -18.65
CA GLY A 32 13.31 19.07 -18.18
C GLY A 32 13.99 19.91 -19.27
N TRP A 33 13.25 20.23 -20.34
CA TRP A 33 13.62 21.22 -21.35
C TRP A 33 12.46 22.20 -21.56
N GLY A 34 12.77 23.47 -21.77
CA GLY A 34 11.81 24.48 -22.20
C GLY A 34 11.52 24.39 -23.70
N GLN A 35 10.54 25.16 -24.18
CA GLN A 35 10.13 25.18 -25.60
C GLN A 35 11.25 25.64 -26.53
N ALA A 36 12.19 26.46 -26.04
CA ALA A 36 13.35 26.91 -26.78
C ALA A 36 14.54 25.93 -26.72
N GLY A 37 14.37 24.78 -26.05
CA GLY A 37 15.43 23.80 -25.81
C GLY A 37 16.35 24.15 -24.63
N ASP A 38 16.01 25.18 -23.84
CA ASP A 38 16.74 25.53 -22.62
C ASP A 38 16.60 24.43 -21.56
N GLU A 39 17.71 24.03 -20.95
CA GLU A 39 17.73 23.01 -19.92
C GLU A 39 17.05 23.50 -18.63
N ARG A 40 16.13 22.69 -18.12
CA ARG A 40 15.37 22.93 -16.89
C ARG A 40 15.31 21.63 -16.09
N PRO A 41 16.45 21.18 -15.53
CA PRO A 41 16.52 19.90 -14.83
C PRO A 41 15.45 19.80 -13.75
N LYS A 42 14.92 18.59 -13.60
CA LYS A 42 14.05 18.18 -12.48
C LYS A 42 14.90 17.93 -11.24
N GLU A 43 14.34 18.21 -10.06
CA GLU A 43 15.06 18.21 -8.79
C GLU A 43 14.15 17.69 -7.67
N GLY A 44 14.33 16.41 -7.34
CA GLY A 44 13.76 15.76 -6.17
C GLY A 44 12.36 15.21 -6.35
N GLU A 45 11.68 15.39 -7.50
CA GLU A 45 10.35 14.82 -7.71
C GLU A 45 10.33 13.29 -7.48
N ILE A 46 9.48 12.85 -6.55
CA ILE A 46 9.25 11.45 -6.14
C ILE A 46 8.04 10.83 -6.85
N GLY A 47 8.04 9.50 -7.02
CA GLY A 47 6.88 8.78 -7.55
C GLY A 47 6.50 9.17 -8.98
N VAL A 48 7.47 9.64 -9.77
CA VAL A 48 7.24 10.19 -11.11
C VAL A 48 7.69 9.26 -12.23
N ILE A 49 7.08 9.45 -13.40
CA ILE A 49 7.38 8.64 -14.60
C ILE A 49 7.04 7.16 -14.35
N THR A 50 6.03 6.91 -13.52
CA THR A 50 5.57 5.56 -13.19
C THR A 50 4.54 5.06 -14.20
N HIS A 51 4.35 3.74 -14.28
CA HIS A 51 3.31 3.11 -15.11
C HIS A 51 3.43 3.41 -16.61
N LEU A 52 4.65 3.57 -17.12
CA LEU A 52 4.84 3.84 -18.55
C LEU A 52 4.28 2.69 -19.39
N PRO A 53 3.33 2.97 -20.31
CA PRO A 53 2.74 1.95 -21.16
C PRO A 53 3.70 1.53 -22.28
N GLU A 54 3.38 0.42 -22.93
CA GLU A 54 4.11 -0.07 -24.10
C GLU A 54 4.24 1.02 -25.18
N GLY A 55 5.44 1.12 -25.76
CA GLY A 55 5.75 2.08 -26.82
C GLY A 55 6.04 3.51 -26.35
N ALA A 56 5.72 3.86 -25.09
CA ALA A 56 6.02 5.19 -24.56
C ALA A 56 7.54 5.42 -24.52
N ARG A 57 8.00 6.61 -24.90
CA ARG A 57 9.42 6.98 -24.87
C ARG A 57 9.58 8.29 -24.12
N VAL A 58 10.19 8.24 -22.93
CA VAL A 58 10.37 9.40 -22.06
C VAL A 58 11.85 9.65 -21.82
N LEU A 59 12.31 10.85 -22.12
CA LEU A 59 13.62 11.37 -21.79
C LEU A 59 13.47 12.44 -20.72
N CYS A 60 14.13 12.28 -19.58
CA CYS A 60 14.11 13.24 -18.48
C CYS A 60 15.52 13.77 -18.18
N LEU A 61 15.65 15.07 -17.94
CA LEU A 61 16.87 15.71 -17.43
C LEU A 61 16.68 16.08 -15.96
N GLY A 62 17.63 15.69 -15.11
CA GLY A 62 17.63 16.10 -13.70
C GLY A 62 17.94 14.98 -12.72
N THR A 63 17.76 15.27 -11.44
CA THR A 63 17.91 14.33 -10.34
C THR A 63 16.54 14.05 -9.74
N LEU A 64 16.03 12.84 -9.92
CA LEU A 64 14.71 12.43 -9.44
C LEU A 64 14.81 11.78 -8.05
N GLY A 65 13.71 11.81 -7.31
CA GLY A 65 13.59 11.18 -6.01
C GLY A 65 13.23 9.70 -6.08
N GLU A 66 12.59 9.22 -5.03
CA GLU A 66 12.18 7.83 -4.82
C GLU A 66 11.19 7.35 -5.90
N CYS A 67 11.24 6.06 -6.25
CA CYS A 67 10.34 5.42 -7.21
C CYS A 67 10.32 6.04 -8.63
N ALA A 68 11.41 6.69 -9.05
CA ALA A 68 11.52 7.19 -10.42
C ALA A 68 11.44 6.04 -11.43
N GLY A 69 10.56 6.15 -12.43
CA GLY A 69 10.43 5.11 -13.46
C GLY A 69 9.89 3.77 -12.96
N ALA A 70 9.34 3.71 -11.75
CA ALA A 70 8.80 2.49 -11.17
C ALA A 70 7.55 1.99 -11.92
N ILE A 71 7.26 0.70 -11.79
CA ILE A 71 6.04 0.07 -12.30
C ILE A 71 5.93 0.23 -13.83
N ASN A 72 7.05 0.18 -14.56
CA ASN A 72 7.04 0.32 -16.01
C ASN A 72 6.44 -0.95 -16.65
N ARG A 73 5.51 -0.75 -17.61
CA ARG A 73 4.67 -1.80 -18.23
C ARG A 73 5.01 -2.03 -19.71
N GLY A 74 6.10 -1.44 -20.21
CA GLY A 74 6.56 -1.62 -21.59
C GLY A 74 7.20 -0.38 -22.23
N GLY A 75 7.25 0.74 -21.51
CA GLY A 75 7.85 1.98 -21.98
C GLY A 75 9.37 2.00 -21.92
N THR A 76 9.96 2.98 -22.59
CA THR A 76 11.38 3.32 -22.53
C THR A 76 11.56 4.63 -21.76
N PHE A 77 12.26 4.55 -20.63
CA PHE A 77 12.64 5.69 -19.81
C PHE A 77 14.15 5.92 -19.88
N THR A 78 14.57 7.14 -20.18
CA THR A 78 15.97 7.56 -20.12
C THR A 78 16.11 8.77 -19.20
N LEU A 79 16.93 8.64 -18.17
CA LEU A 79 17.24 9.70 -17.21
C LEU A 79 18.66 10.21 -17.42
N ARG A 80 18.76 11.45 -17.86
CA ARG A 80 20.01 12.22 -17.88
C ARG A 80 20.27 12.84 -16.51
N GLY A 81 20.77 12.02 -15.60
CA GLY A 81 21.07 12.41 -14.23
C GLY A 81 21.00 11.21 -13.30
N SER A 82 20.58 11.46 -12.06
CA SER A 82 20.57 10.46 -10.98
C SER A 82 19.16 10.23 -10.44
N ALA A 83 18.94 9.11 -9.76
CA ALA A 83 17.69 8.83 -9.04
C ALA A 83 17.98 8.44 -7.58
N SER A 84 16.99 8.60 -6.70
CA SER A 84 17.06 8.10 -5.31
C SER A 84 16.73 6.60 -5.26
N SER A 85 16.17 6.12 -4.14
CA SER A 85 15.83 4.71 -3.97
C SER A 85 14.65 4.26 -4.85
N MET A 86 14.51 2.94 -5.01
CA MET A 86 13.42 2.30 -5.75
C MET A 86 13.30 2.71 -7.24
N LEU A 87 14.40 3.15 -7.87
CA LEU A 87 14.43 3.36 -9.32
C LEU A 87 13.97 2.08 -10.03
N GLY A 88 12.93 2.18 -10.86
CA GLY A 88 12.41 1.04 -11.61
C GLY A 88 11.93 -0.11 -10.74
N ALA A 89 11.56 0.12 -9.47
CA ALA A 89 10.90 -0.90 -8.64
C ALA A 89 9.60 -1.39 -9.30
N PHE A 90 9.24 -2.65 -9.09
CA PHE A 90 8.03 -3.29 -9.63
C PHE A 90 7.92 -3.25 -11.17
N HIS A 91 9.05 -3.18 -11.87
CA HIS A 91 9.07 -3.19 -13.35
C HIS A 91 8.46 -4.51 -13.86
N VAL A 92 7.49 -4.40 -14.77
CA VAL A 92 6.86 -5.55 -15.43
C VAL A 92 7.44 -5.78 -16.82
N ALA A 93 7.61 -4.70 -17.58
CA ALA A 93 8.22 -4.73 -18.90
C ALA A 93 8.75 -3.35 -19.29
N GLY A 94 9.59 -3.29 -20.33
CA GLY A 94 10.14 -2.04 -20.83
C GLY A 94 11.63 -1.90 -20.52
N ARG A 95 12.14 -0.67 -20.64
CA ARG A 95 13.57 -0.35 -20.50
C ARG A 95 13.77 0.95 -19.74
N THR A 96 14.66 0.95 -18.76
CA THR A 96 15.06 2.15 -18.02
C THR A 96 16.58 2.32 -18.11
N LEU A 97 17.05 3.50 -18.53
CA LEU A 97 18.47 3.87 -18.59
C LEU A 97 18.73 5.10 -17.72
N VAL A 98 19.70 5.03 -16.81
CA VAL A 98 20.15 6.17 -16.00
C VAL A 98 21.62 6.45 -16.29
N GLU A 99 21.93 7.69 -16.67
CA GLU A 99 23.28 8.09 -17.09
C GLU A 99 24.27 8.29 -15.91
N LYS A 100 23.78 8.49 -14.68
CA LYS A 100 24.59 8.62 -13.46
C LYS A 100 24.22 7.55 -12.43
N ASP A 101 24.25 7.91 -11.15
CA ASP A 101 24.05 7.03 -10.00
C ASP A 101 22.56 6.86 -9.64
N ALA A 102 22.27 5.78 -8.92
CA ALA A 102 20.95 5.51 -8.34
C ALA A 102 21.06 5.12 -6.85
N GLY A 103 19.97 5.28 -6.09
CA GLY A 103 19.92 4.96 -4.67
C GLY A 103 19.76 3.47 -4.37
N ASP A 104 19.19 3.18 -3.20
CA ASP A 104 18.93 1.80 -2.74
C ASP A 104 17.75 1.16 -3.49
N LYS A 105 17.61 -0.17 -3.43
CA LYS A 105 16.44 -0.92 -3.90
C LYS A 105 16.09 -0.73 -5.39
N VAL A 106 17.09 -0.50 -6.24
CA VAL A 106 16.88 -0.41 -7.69
C VAL A 106 16.34 -1.74 -8.22
N GLY A 107 15.24 -1.70 -8.98
CA GLY A 107 14.59 -2.91 -9.47
C GLY A 107 14.01 -3.81 -8.36
N TYR A 108 13.68 -3.24 -7.20
CA TYR A 108 12.99 -3.96 -6.12
C TYR A 108 11.73 -4.64 -6.64
N ARG A 109 11.59 -5.95 -6.40
CA ARG A 109 10.47 -6.79 -6.84
C ARG A 109 10.12 -6.64 -8.33
N MET A 110 11.14 -6.46 -9.16
CA MET A 110 11.00 -6.45 -10.62
C MET A 110 10.63 -7.85 -11.11
N THR A 111 9.62 -7.93 -11.98
CA THR A 111 9.15 -9.17 -12.60
C THR A 111 9.58 -9.28 -14.07
N GLY A 112 9.93 -8.15 -14.71
CA GLY A 112 10.40 -8.15 -16.10
C GLY A 112 10.86 -6.78 -16.61
N GLY A 113 11.38 -6.76 -17.84
CA GLY A 113 12.00 -5.57 -18.46
C GLY A 113 13.52 -5.50 -18.25
N SER A 114 14.11 -4.34 -18.52
CA SER A 114 15.53 -4.10 -18.25
C SER A 114 15.83 -2.73 -17.63
N ILE A 115 16.79 -2.69 -16.72
CA ILE A 115 17.30 -1.48 -16.08
C ILE A 115 18.81 -1.40 -16.32
N THR A 116 19.30 -0.26 -16.78
CA THR A 116 20.73 -0.01 -16.96
C THR A 116 21.12 1.27 -16.23
N VAL A 117 22.11 1.17 -15.35
CA VAL A 117 22.66 2.31 -14.61
C VAL A 117 24.14 2.46 -14.98
N GLN A 118 24.50 3.62 -15.54
CA GLN A 118 25.88 3.90 -15.96
C GLN A 118 26.79 4.30 -14.80
N GLY A 119 26.22 4.77 -13.68
CA GLY A 119 26.92 5.05 -12.44
C GLY A 119 26.89 3.88 -11.44
N SER A 120 27.05 4.22 -10.18
CA SER A 120 26.95 3.30 -9.04
C SER A 120 25.54 3.28 -8.45
N VAL A 121 25.23 2.21 -7.72
CA VAL A 121 23.93 1.99 -7.10
C VAL A 121 24.09 1.68 -5.62
N GLY A 122 23.08 2.02 -4.82
CA GLY A 122 23.03 1.74 -3.39
C GLY A 122 22.84 0.24 -3.04
N ASN A 123 22.25 0.00 -1.87
CA ASN A 123 22.02 -1.32 -1.30
C ASN A 123 20.79 -2.01 -1.92
N GLU A 124 20.67 -3.33 -1.74
CA GLU A 124 19.45 -4.10 -2.02
C GLU A 124 18.95 -4.02 -3.48
N VAL A 125 19.89 -3.86 -4.43
CA VAL A 125 19.59 -3.90 -5.86
C VAL A 125 18.96 -5.24 -6.23
N GLY A 126 17.82 -5.20 -6.91
CA GLY A 126 17.09 -6.39 -7.35
C GLY A 126 16.56 -7.23 -6.19
N ALA A 127 16.37 -6.64 -5.00
CA ALA A 127 15.80 -7.37 -3.88
C ALA A 127 14.37 -7.84 -4.20
N GLY A 128 14.09 -9.12 -3.98
CA GLY A 128 12.82 -9.77 -4.32
C GLY A 128 12.54 -9.89 -5.82
N MET A 129 13.54 -9.72 -6.69
CA MET A 129 13.36 -9.80 -8.15
C MET A 129 12.95 -11.23 -8.58
N THR A 130 11.91 -11.31 -9.40
CA THR A 130 11.35 -12.56 -9.96
C THR A 130 11.43 -12.61 -11.48
N GLY A 131 12.16 -11.66 -12.10
CA GLY A 131 12.46 -11.68 -13.52
C GLY A 131 13.03 -10.36 -14.03
N GLY A 132 13.49 -10.34 -15.28
CA GLY A 132 14.09 -9.16 -15.92
C GLY A 132 15.62 -9.13 -15.88
N THR A 133 16.20 -7.98 -16.23
CA THR A 133 17.67 -7.80 -16.27
C THR A 133 18.11 -6.43 -15.76
N ILE A 134 19.06 -6.41 -14.83
CA ILE A 134 19.66 -5.18 -14.31
C ILE A 134 21.15 -5.15 -14.66
N ILE A 135 21.62 -4.06 -15.28
CA ILE A 135 23.03 -3.87 -15.66
C ILE A 135 23.56 -2.61 -14.98
N ILE A 136 24.64 -2.75 -14.23
CA ILE A 136 25.26 -1.68 -13.46
C ILE A 136 26.72 -1.57 -13.85
N ARG A 137 27.11 -0.40 -14.36
CA ARG A 137 28.49 -0.15 -14.78
C ARG A 137 29.41 0.21 -13.62
N GLY A 138 28.88 0.85 -12.59
CA GLY A 138 29.61 1.24 -11.38
C GLY A 138 29.62 0.14 -10.31
N HIS A 139 29.63 0.59 -9.05
CA HIS A 139 29.60 -0.26 -7.86
C HIS A 139 28.18 -0.48 -7.35
N THR A 140 27.98 -1.53 -6.55
CA THR A 140 26.74 -1.71 -5.79
C THR A 140 27.02 -1.77 -4.29
N GLY A 141 26.04 -1.36 -3.50
CA GLY A 141 26.04 -1.52 -2.04
C GLY A 141 25.88 -2.98 -1.59
N SER A 142 25.48 -3.13 -0.33
CA SER A 142 25.26 -4.43 0.31
C SER A 142 23.97 -5.11 -0.18
N LYS A 143 23.89 -6.43 0.01
CA LYS A 143 22.69 -7.25 -0.23
C LYS A 143 22.18 -7.21 -1.67
N LEU A 144 23.10 -7.19 -2.64
CA LEU A 144 22.78 -7.34 -4.07
C LEU A 144 21.95 -8.62 -4.28
N GLY A 145 20.79 -8.54 -4.92
CA GLY A 145 19.93 -9.68 -5.24
C GLY A 145 19.33 -10.38 -4.02
N ALA A 146 19.09 -9.65 -2.92
CA ALA A 146 18.52 -10.23 -1.71
C ALA A 146 17.12 -10.83 -1.97
N GLY A 147 16.90 -12.10 -1.63
CA GLY A 147 15.61 -12.76 -1.86
C GLY A 147 15.22 -12.90 -3.34
N MET A 148 16.18 -12.79 -4.26
CA MET A 148 15.94 -12.93 -5.71
C MET A 148 15.55 -14.38 -6.05
N ALA A 149 14.50 -14.55 -6.83
CA ALA A 149 14.00 -15.86 -7.28
C ALA A 149 14.35 -16.15 -8.75
N GLU A 150 14.31 -15.14 -9.62
CA GLU A 150 14.68 -15.27 -11.02
C GLU A 150 15.25 -13.96 -11.58
N GLY A 151 15.80 -14.02 -12.80
CA GLY A 151 16.37 -12.87 -13.52
C GLY A 151 17.89 -12.85 -13.52
N THR A 152 18.45 -11.74 -14.01
CA THR A 152 19.89 -11.56 -14.15
C THR A 152 20.32 -10.16 -13.68
N ILE A 153 21.33 -10.08 -12.82
CA ILE A 153 21.97 -8.81 -12.44
C ILE A 153 23.45 -8.85 -12.81
N VAL A 154 23.90 -7.89 -13.62
CA VAL A 154 25.31 -7.76 -14.02
C VAL A 154 25.91 -6.49 -13.43
N VAL A 155 26.98 -6.63 -12.67
CA VAL A 155 27.72 -5.54 -12.04
C VAL A 155 29.15 -5.52 -12.57
N MET A 156 29.54 -4.43 -13.23
CA MET A 156 30.89 -4.28 -13.78
C MET A 156 31.92 -3.83 -12.72
N GLY A 157 31.47 -3.24 -11.61
CA GLY A 157 32.32 -2.85 -10.49
C GLY A 157 32.28 -3.82 -9.31
N SER A 158 32.77 -3.36 -8.16
CA SER A 158 32.70 -4.07 -6.88
C SER A 158 31.31 -4.06 -6.23
N VAL A 159 31.06 -5.08 -5.42
CA VAL A 159 29.79 -5.32 -4.69
C VAL A 159 30.03 -5.23 -3.17
N GLY A 160 29.02 -4.76 -2.43
CA GLY A 160 29.03 -4.72 -0.96
C GLY A 160 28.79 -6.08 -0.30
N SER A 161 28.55 -6.07 1.01
CA SER A 161 28.44 -7.29 1.82
C SER A 161 27.21 -8.14 1.50
N GLU A 162 27.33 -9.46 1.70
CA GLU A 162 26.23 -10.43 1.61
C GLU A 162 25.48 -10.46 0.26
N PRO A 163 26.17 -10.50 -0.90
CA PRO A 163 25.50 -10.64 -2.17
C PRO A 163 24.78 -11.99 -2.28
N GLY A 164 23.56 -11.95 -2.81
CA GLY A 164 22.66 -13.09 -2.99
C GLY A 164 22.03 -13.61 -1.70
N VAL A 165 22.07 -12.89 -0.59
CA VAL A 165 21.43 -13.35 0.66
C VAL A 165 19.98 -13.77 0.41
N GLU A 166 19.60 -14.97 0.85
CA GLU A 166 18.25 -15.54 0.64
C GLU A 166 17.82 -15.70 -0.83
N MET A 167 18.75 -15.62 -1.79
CA MET A 167 18.46 -15.87 -3.20
C MET A 167 18.07 -17.33 -3.43
N SER A 168 16.90 -17.55 -4.04
CA SER A 168 16.36 -18.86 -4.40
C SER A 168 16.56 -19.25 -5.86
N GLY A 169 16.88 -18.27 -6.72
CA GLY A 169 17.24 -18.51 -8.12
C GLY A 169 17.65 -17.23 -8.86
N GLY A 170 17.91 -17.35 -10.17
CA GLY A 170 18.51 -16.29 -10.98
C GLY A 170 20.04 -16.35 -11.04
N ARG A 171 20.67 -15.31 -11.62
CA ARG A 171 22.14 -15.21 -11.73
C ARG A 171 22.63 -13.79 -11.42
N LEU A 172 23.64 -13.68 -10.55
CA LEU A 172 24.38 -12.44 -10.31
C LEU A 172 25.78 -12.55 -10.91
N ILE A 173 26.16 -11.62 -11.78
CA ILE A 173 27.46 -11.59 -12.46
C ILE A 173 28.22 -10.37 -11.95
N VAL A 174 29.42 -10.58 -11.42
CA VAL A 174 30.25 -9.53 -10.82
C VAL A 174 31.63 -9.53 -11.47
N SER A 175 31.95 -8.46 -12.20
CA SER A 175 33.28 -8.31 -12.83
C SER A 175 34.33 -7.68 -11.90
N GLY A 176 33.93 -7.11 -10.76
CA GLY A 176 34.82 -6.49 -9.78
C GLY A 176 35.07 -7.33 -8.54
N SER A 177 35.41 -6.66 -7.43
CA SER A 177 35.61 -7.34 -6.15
C SER A 177 34.27 -7.75 -5.54
N CYS A 178 34.15 -9.04 -5.17
CA CYS A 178 32.98 -9.60 -4.52
C CYS A 178 33.37 -10.18 -3.15
N PRO A 179 32.81 -9.70 -2.03
CA PRO A 179 33.00 -10.31 -0.72
C PRO A 179 32.27 -11.67 -0.64
N PRO A 180 32.52 -12.47 0.42
CA PRO A 180 31.83 -13.75 0.60
C PRO A 180 30.31 -13.58 0.46
N PRO A 181 29.64 -14.49 -0.27
CA PRO A 181 28.24 -14.32 -0.59
C PRO A 181 27.36 -14.65 0.63
N GLY A 182 26.09 -14.29 0.55
CA GLY A 182 25.11 -14.62 1.58
C GLY A 182 24.95 -16.13 1.78
N GLN A 183 24.27 -16.51 2.87
CA GLN A 183 24.00 -17.92 3.16
C GLN A 183 23.20 -18.56 2.02
N GLY A 184 23.60 -19.78 1.61
CA GLY A 184 22.90 -20.53 0.58
C GLY A 184 23.27 -20.18 -0.86
N VAL A 185 24.28 -19.32 -1.06
CA VAL A 185 24.76 -18.91 -2.39
C VAL A 185 26.09 -19.58 -2.72
N ILE A 186 26.22 -20.05 -3.95
CA ILE A 186 27.46 -20.59 -4.52
C ILE A 186 28.10 -19.50 -5.35
N MET A 187 29.41 -19.30 -5.18
CA MET A 187 30.22 -18.39 -5.97
C MET A 187 31.24 -19.18 -6.78
N ARG A 188 31.30 -18.92 -8.09
CA ARG A 188 32.23 -19.56 -9.04
C ARG A 188 32.75 -18.54 -10.05
N SER A 189 33.80 -18.91 -10.78
CA SER A 189 34.22 -18.16 -11.97
C SER A 189 33.21 -18.35 -13.11
N ILE A 190 33.09 -17.33 -13.95
CA ILE A 190 32.27 -17.37 -15.16
C ILE A 190 32.81 -18.38 -16.17
N GLU A 191 31.92 -19.05 -16.90
CA GLU A 191 32.27 -19.96 -17.98
C GLU A 191 32.30 -19.25 -19.36
N ASN A 192 33.06 -19.79 -20.33
CA ASN A 192 33.25 -19.14 -21.63
C ASN A 192 31.96 -19.04 -22.49
N ASP A 193 31.06 -20.00 -22.32
CA ASP A 193 29.73 -19.98 -22.92
C ASP A 193 28.85 -18.90 -22.30
N GLU A 194 28.90 -18.70 -20.98
CA GLU A 194 28.21 -17.61 -20.29
C GLU A 194 28.73 -16.22 -20.71
N ILE A 195 30.05 -16.07 -20.90
CA ILE A 195 30.61 -14.83 -21.45
C ILE A 195 29.99 -14.53 -22.83
N SER A 196 29.80 -15.57 -23.65
CA SER A 196 29.18 -15.45 -24.97
C SER A 196 27.67 -15.19 -24.88
N GLU A 197 26.99 -15.71 -23.85
CA GLU A 197 25.58 -15.43 -23.58
C GLU A 197 25.37 -13.95 -23.22
N PHE A 198 26.16 -13.44 -22.27
CA PHE A 198 26.03 -12.08 -21.76
C PHE A 198 26.60 -11.01 -22.70
N SER A 199 27.44 -11.37 -23.67
CA SER A 199 27.97 -10.41 -24.66
C SER A 199 26.85 -9.74 -25.45
N HIS A 200 25.79 -10.47 -25.79
CA HIS A 200 24.62 -9.92 -26.48
C HIS A 200 23.92 -8.81 -25.68
N LEU A 201 23.99 -8.85 -24.36
CA LEU A 201 23.43 -7.83 -23.47
C LEU A 201 24.40 -6.65 -23.25
N LEU A 202 25.71 -6.90 -23.27
CA LEU A 202 26.74 -5.95 -22.85
C LEU A 202 27.41 -5.20 -24.02
N GLU A 203 27.59 -5.83 -25.18
CA GLU A 203 28.18 -5.20 -26.38
C GLU A 203 27.42 -3.95 -26.83
N PRO A 204 26.06 -3.91 -26.85
CA PRO A 204 25.33 -2.69 -27.19
C PRO A 204 25.59 -1.52 -26.23
N LEU A 205 26.05 -1.82 -25.01
CA LEU A 205 26.43 -0.84 -23.99
C LEU A 205 27.93 -0.52 -24.00
N GLY A 206 28.71 -1.16 -24.88
CA GLY A 206 30.17 -1.05 -24.94
C GLY A 206 30.86 -1.69 -23.73
N LEU A 207 30.27 -2.72 -23.15
CA LEU A 207 30.78 -3.46 -21.99
C LEU A 207 31.18 -4.88 -22.41
N SER A 208 32.13 -5.46 -21.69
CA SER A 208 32.60 -6.85 -21.90
C SER A 208 32.95 -7.48 -20.57
N LEU A 209 32.64 -8.77 -20.41
CA LEU A 209 33.07 -9.57 -19.26
C LEU A 209 34.43 -10.19 -19.54
N ASN A 210 35.22 -10.31 -18.47
CA ASN A 210 36.51 -10.97 -18.47
C ASN A 210 36.39 -12.36 -17.82
N GLU A 211 37.39 -13.22 -18.02
CA GLU A 211 37.45 -14.57 -17.44
C GLU A 211 37.56 -14.57 -15.90
N ASP A 212 37.86 -13.43 -15.27
CA ASP A 212 37.90 -13.27 -13.81
C ASP A 212 36.56 -12.85 -13.19
N ALA A 213 35.51 -12.66 -14.00
CA ALA A 213 34.19 -12.38 -13.48
C ALA A 213 33.65 -13.56 -12.66
N LEU A 214 32.90 -13.22 -11.62
CA LEU A 214 32.30 -14.15 -10.68
C LEU A 214 30.82 -14.29 -10.97
N VAL A 215 30.31 -15.51 -10.89
CA VAL A 215 28.88 -15.83 -10.99
C VAL A 215 28.42 -16.35 -9.64
N LEU A 216 27.35 -15.75 -9.13
CA LEU A 216 26.69 -16.17 -7.90
C LEU A 216 25.31 -16.73 -8.25
N GLU A 217 25.03 -17.91 -7.70
CA GLU A 217 23.81 -18.69 -7.95
C GLU A 217 23.29 -19.31 -6.66
N ALA A 218 21.98 -19.53 -6.60
CA ALA A 218 21.34 -20.24 -5.51
C ALA A 218 21.86 -21.69 -5.40
N SER A 219 22.14 -22.13 -4.18
CA SER A 219 22.46 -23.53 -3.90
C SER A 219 21.21 -24.40 -4.11
N LYS A 220 21.40 -25.62 -4.64
CA LYS A 220 20.31 -26.57 -4.92
C LYS A 220 19.54 -27.05 -3.68
N ASN A 221 20.06 -26.83 -2.48
CA ASN A 221 19.47 -27.25 -1.20
C ASN A 221 19.20 -26.04 -0.29
N LEU A 222 18.43 -25.08 -0.78
CA LEU A 222 17.91 -24.02 0.08
C LEU A 222 16.77 -24.55 0.95
N ALA A 223 16.63 -23.97 2.14
CA ALA A 223 15.38 -24.09 2.88
C ALA A 223 14.24 -23.53 2.00
N GLY A 224 13.04 -24.09 2.14
CA GLY A 224 11.86 -23.52 1.49
C GLY A 224 11.62 -22.07 1.93
N PRO A 225 10.70 -21.34 1.27
CA PRO A 225 10.31 -20.01 1.72
C PRO A 225 9.88 -20.05 3.19
N ASP A 226 10.14 -18.98 3.93
CA ASP A 226 9.64 -18.85 5.29
C ASP A 226 8.11 -18.81 5.27
N ASP A 227 7.47 -19.76 5.95
CA ASP A 227 6.02 -19.75 6.13
C ASP A 227 5.65 -18.60 7.09
N SER A 228 4.79 -17.69 6.61
CA SER A 228 4.21 -16.68 7.47
C SER A 228 3.18 -17.31 8.41
N PRO A 229 3.09 -16.88 9.67
CA PRO A 229 2.08 -17.39 10.59
C PRO A 229 0.68 -17.03 10.11
N GLU A 230 -0.30 -17.91 10.38
CA GLU A 230 -1.71 -17.63 10.11
C GLU A 230 -2.19 -16.42 10.93
N VAL A 231 -2.91 -15.52 10.26
CA VAL A 231 -3.48 -14.30 10.81
C VAL A 231 -5.00 -14.45 10.77
N PHE A 232 -5.65 -14.35 11.93
CA PHE A 232 -7.10 -14.50 12.05
C PHE A 232 -7.66 -13.85 13.33
N VAL A 233 -8.97 -13.65 13.37
CA VAL A 233 -9.76 -13.28 14.55
C VAL A 233 -10.28 -14.56 15.21
N THR A 234 -9.94 -14.77 16.48
CA THR A 234 -10.46 -15.91 17.28
C THR A 234 -11.82 -15.61 17.89
N GLU A 235 -12.10 -14.34 18.20
CA GLU A 235 -13.33 -13.89 18.84
C GLU A 235 -13.64 -12.47 18.38
N GLY A 236 -14.84 -12.27 17.85
CA GLY A 236 -15.34 -11.00 17.39
C GLY A 236 -15.80 -10.10 18.55
N PHE A 237 -16.96 -9.47 18.37
CA PHE A 237 -17.57 -8.64 19.42
C PHE A 237 -18.72 -9.33 20.15
N GLU A 238 -18.85 -10.65 20.07
CA GLU A 238 -19.97 -11.42 20.66
C GLU A 238 -20.05 -11.26 22.19
N ARG A 239 -18.93 -10.88 22.83
CA ARG A 239 -18.84 -10.58 24.27
C ARG A 239 -18.90 -9.11 24.63
N VAL A 240 -19.21 -8.26 23.66
CA VAL A 240 -19.50 -6.84 23.85
C VAL A 240 -20.98 -6.62 23.56
N SER A 241 -21.65 -5.95 24.49
CA SER A 241 -23.08 -5.66 24.42
C SER A 241 -23.33 -4.15 24.41
N LEU A 242 -24.43 -3.78 23.76
CA LEU A 242 -24.92 -2.42 23.69
C LEU A 242 -25.89 -2.15 24.85
N ALA A 243 -25.72 -1.01 25.49
CA ALA A 243 -26.55 -0.53 26.58
C ALA A 243 -27.02 0.91 26.31
N PRO A 244 -28.29 1.23 26.57
CA PRO A 244 -28.79 2.59 26.43
C PRO A 244 -28.10 3.52 27.43
N SER A 245 -27.83 4.75 27.00
CA SER A 245 -27.29 5.80 27.88
C SER A 245 -28.37 6.77 28.39
N ASN A 246 -29.56 6.74 27.77
CA ASN A 246 -30.70 7.59 28.10
C ASN A 246 -31.85 6.72 28.62
N GLU A 247 -32.74 7.30 29.43
CA GLU A 247 -33.93 6.59 29.91
C GLU A 247 -35.02 6.45 28.84
N ASP A 248 -35.08 7.40 27.89
CA ASP A 248 -36.10 7.47 26.86
C ASP A 248 -35.71 6.71 25.59
N ARG A 249 -36.65 5.91 25.06
CA ARG A 249 -36.58 5.33 23.71
C ARG A 249 -37.13 6.29 22.69
N LEU A 250 -36.61 6.24 21.47
CA LEU A 250 -37.18 7.00 20.36
C LEU A 250 -38.50 6.39 19.90
N SER A 251 -39.39 7.24 19.38
CA SER A 251 -40.62 6.77 18.75
C SER A 251 -40.33 5.93 17.50
N ASN A 252 -41.19 4.94 17.22
CA ASN A 252 -41.04 4.06 16.05
C ASN A 252 -41.08 4.82 14.70
N HIS A 253 -41.64 6.03 14.66
CA HIS A 253 -41.82 6.83 13.46
C HIS A 253 -40.95 8.10 13.44
N GLY A 254 -40.05 8.26 14.40
CA GLY A 254 -39.09 9.37 14.39
C GLY A 254 -38.09 9.21 13.23
N PRO A 255 -37.60 10.33 12.65
CA PRO A 255 -36.51 10.29 11.70
C PRO A 255 -35.24 9.76 12.37
N LEU A 256 -34.43 9.01 11.62
CA LEU A 256 -33.12 8.49 12.04
C LEU A 256 -32.10 8.82 10.97
N ASP A 257 -30.95 9.33 11.38
CA ASP A 257 -29.77 9.53 10.55
C ASP A 257 -28.76 8.40 10.83
N HIS A 258 -28.77 7.40 9.97
CA HIS A 258 -27.93 6.21 10.08
C HIS A 258 -26.78 6.20 9.06
N TYR A 259 -26.63 7.30 8.33
CA TYR A 259 -25.59 7.45 7.33
C TYR A 259 -24.26 7.82 7.97
N THR A 260 -23.17 7.33 7.41
CA THR A 260 -21.82 7.78 7.76
C THR A 260 -21.19 8.46 6.56
N LEU A 261 -20.69 9.69 6.72
CA LEU A 261 -19.97 10.41 5.68
C LEU A 261 -18.49 10.51 6.05
N ILE A 262 -17.62 10.03 5.15
CA ILE A 262 -16.16 10.16 5.28
C ILE A 262 -15.69 11.17 4.24
N LEU A 263 -15.11 12.28 4.70
CA LEU A 263 -14.60 13.34 3.85
C LEU A 263 -13.07 13.24 3.73
N PRO A 264 -12.49 13.64 2.59
CA PRO A 264 -11.06 13.90 2.54
C PRO A 264 -10.67 14.99 3.54
N THR A 265 -9.42 14.93 4.00
CA THR A 265 -8.85 15.92 4.90
C THR A 265 -8.97 17.31 4.27
N ASP A 266 -9.40 18.29 5.07
CA ASP A 266 -9.57 19.69 4.65
C ASP A 266 -10.59 19.93 3.51
N ALA A 267 -11.44 18.94 3.19
CA ALA A 267 -12.50 19.08 2.20
C ALA A 267 -13.86 19.42 2.83
N ASP A 268 -14.51 20.48 2.34
CA ASP A 268 -15.86 20.88 2.75
C ASP A 268 -16.98 20.13 1.98
N SER A 269 -16.62 19.35 0.96
CA SER A 269 -17.55 18.61 0.10
C SER A 269 -16.85 17.45 -0.61
N GLY A 270 -17.61 16.44 -1.01
CA GLY A 270 -17.09 15.22 -1.64
C GLY A 270 -17.14 14.04 -0.67
N GLY A 271 -16.21 13.10 -0.82
CA GLY A 271 -16.09 11.95 0.08
C GLY A 271 -17.01 10.79 -0.26
N VAL A 272 -17.12 9.87 0.71
CA VAL A 272 -17.83 8.60 0.57
C VAL A 272 -18.95 8.54 1.60
N LEU A 273 -20.19 8.40 1.10
CA LEU A 273 -21.37 8.23 1.93
C LEU A 273 -21.67 6.74 2.08
N PHE A 274 -21.84 6.31 3.31
CA PHE A 274 -22.16 4.95 3.70
C PHE A 274 -23.62 4.90 4.16
N PRO A 275 -24.54 4.27 3.41
CA PRO A 275 -25.91 4.01 3.85
C PRO A 275 -25.97 3.21 5.15
N VAL A 276 -25.07 2.23 5.26
CA VAL A 276 -24.79 1.48 6.48
C VAL A 276 -23.28 1.61 6.75
N PRO A 277 -22.80 1.76 8.00
CA PRO A 277 -21.39 1.95 8.36
C PRO A 277 -20.52 0.70 8.12
N TRP A 278 -20.48 0.25 6.87
CA TRP A 278 -19.81 -0.94 6.40
C TRP A 278 -19.16 -0.69 5.04
N LEU A 279 -17.86 -0.91 4.96
CA LEU A 279 -17.14 -1.01 3.70
C LEU A 279 -17.03 -2.49 3.36
N VAL A 280 -17.82 -2.94 2.38
CA VAL A 280 -17.91 -4.35 2.03
C VAL A 280 -16.67 -4.76 1.23
N GLN A 281 -15.93 -5.75 1.69
CA GLN A 281 -14.71 -6.22 1.02
C GLN A 281 -15.02 -7.34 0.02
N CYS A 282 -14.67 -7.14 -1.24
CA CYS A 282 -14.89 -8.13 -2.30
C CYS A 282 -13.92 -7.90 -3.48
N ASP A 283 -13.91 -8.80 -4.46
CA ASP A 283 -13.06 -8.63 -5.65
C ASP A 283 -13.52 -7.47 -6.52
N THR A 284 -14.84 -7.33 -6.69
CA THR A 284 -15.52 -6.27 -7.45
C THR A 284 -16.98 -6.11 -7.00
N ALA A 285 -17.48 -4.89 -7.05
CA ALA A 285 -18.89 -4.55 -6.83
C ALA A 285 -19.60 -4.08 -8.12
N SER A 286 -18.93 -4.12 -9.27
CA SER A 286 -19.47 -3.61 -10.54
C SER A 286 -20.72 -4.35 -11.04
N GLU A 287 -20.92 -5.59 -10.61
CA GLU A 287 -22.05 -6.42 -10.99
C GLU A 287 -23.23 -6.37 -10.01
N TRP A 288 -23.07 -5.65 -8.89
CA TRP A 288 -24.12 -5.50 -7.91
C TRP A 288 -25.35 -4.82 -8.50
N LYS A 289 -26.52 -5.23 -8.03
CA LYS A 289 -27.80 -4.75 -8.53
C LYS A 289 -28.77 -4.63 -7.37
N GLY A 290 -29.19 -3.40 -7.11
CA GLY A 290 -30.22 -3.17 -6.11
C GLY A 290 -30.13 -1.78 -5.54
N ARG A 291 -31.18 -1.35 -4.85
CA ARG A 291 -31.26 0.02 -4.37
C ARG A 291 -30.19 0.32 -3.33
N MET A 292 -29.92 -0.63 -2.42
CA MET A 292 -28.93 -0.43 -1.36
C MET A 292 -27.52 -0.70 -1.85
N SER A 293 -27.33 -1.81 -2.57
CA SER A 293 -26.05 -2.24 -3.11
C SER A 293 -25.49 -1.26 -4.15
N ASP A 294 -26.31 -0.60 -4.97
CA ASP A 294 -25.84 0.42 -5.92
C ASP A 294 -25.22 1.65 -5.23
N GLU A 295 -25.70 2.01 -4.03
CA GLU A 295 -25.23 3.16 -3.25
C GLU A 295 -24.16 2.79 -2.20
N GLN A 296 -24.12 1.53 -1.76
CA GLN A 296 -23.20 1.07 -0.71
C GLN A 296 -21.76 0.97 -1.22
N PRO A 297 -20.79 1.65 -0.59
CA PRO A 297 -19.37 1.53 -0.93
C PRO A 297 -18.79 0.14 -0.66
N ALA A 298 -17.90 -0.31 -1.55
CA ALA A 298 -17.10 -1.51 -1.38
C ALA A 298 -15.60 -1.21 -1.36
N LEU A 299 -14.81 -2.04 -0.67
CA LEU A 299 -13.37 -2.13 -0.82
C LEU A 299 -13.07 -3.23 -1.85
N VAL A 300 -12.61 -2.84 -3.03
CA VAL A 300 -12.46 -3.74 -4.16
C VAL A 300 -11.01 -3.87 -4.61
N GLN A 301 -10.66 -5.01 -5.22
CA GLN A 301 -9.36 -5.21 -5.85
C GLN A 301 -9.39 -4.89 -7.35
N SER A 302 -10.56 -4.94 -7.98
CA SER A 302 -10.74 -4.75 -9.41
C SER A 302 -12.07 -4.06 -9.76
N ALA A 303 -12.12 -3.44 -10.94
CA ALA A 303 -13.32 -2.82 -11.51
C ALA A 303 -14.17 -1.96 -10.52
N PRO A 304 -13.57 -0.96 -9.84
CA PRO A 304 -14.29 -0.13 -8.89
C PRO A 304 -15.38 0.71 -9.56
N ARG A 305 -16.47 0.93 -8.82
CA ARG A 305 -17.45 1.97 -9.13
C ARG A 305 -16.97 3.30 -8.54
N ALA A 306 -17.63 4.39 -8.94
CA ALA A 306 -17.33 5.74 -8.48
C ALA A 306 -17.47 5.95 -6.95
N THR A 307 -18.17 5.05 -6.26
CA THR A 307 -18.37 5.06 -4.80
C THR A 307 -17.42 4.14 -4.05
N ASP A 308 -16.67 3.28 -4.76
CA ASP A 308 -15.84 2.25 -4.14
C ASP A 308 -14.44 2.75 -3.82
N LEU A 309 -13.76 2.06 -2.90
CA LEU A 309 -12.34 2.24 -2.61
C LEU A 309 -11.56 1.09 -3.25
N LEU A 310 -10.42 1.42 -3.88
CA LEU A 310 -9.54 0.42 -4.48
C LEU A 310 -8.46 0.00 -3.47
N LEU A 311 -8.44 -1.27 -3.11
CA LEU A 311 -7.34 -1.88 -2.35
C LEU A 311 -6.15 -2.13 -3.29
N VAL A 312 -5.01 -1.53 -2.97
CA VAL A 312 -3.78 -1.67 -3.73
C VAL A 312 -2.74 -2.38 -2.87
N GLY A 313 -2.55 -3.66 -3.17
CA GLY A 313 -1.45 -4.49 -2.68
C GLY A 313 -0.35 -4.66 -3.73
N GLU A 314 0.57 -5.59 -3.50
CA GLU A 314 1.66 -5.88 -4.45
C GLU A 314 1.15 -6.39 -5.79
N GLU A 315 0.31 -7.43 -5.79
CA GLU A 315 -0.15 -8.12 -7.00
C GLU A 315 -0.94 -7.20 -7.94
N GLY A 316 -1.72 -6.27 -7.38
CA GLY A 316 -2.56 -5.33 -8.13
C GLY A 316 -1.87 -4.02 -8.52
N LEU A 317 -0.66 -3.76 -8.01
CA LEU A 317 -0.02 -2.44 -8.12
C LEU A 317 0.17 -2.00 -9.58
N ALA A 318 0.64 -2.89 -10.45
CA ALA A 318 0.93 -2.57 -11.85
C ALA A 318 -0.31 -2.25 -12.70
N ASP A 319 -1.40 -2.95 -12.45
CA ASP A 319 -2.63 -2.80 -13.22
C ASP A 319 -3.59 -1.76 -12.63
N SER A 320 -3.38 -1.36 -11.36
CA SER A 320 -4.16 -0.35 -10.65
C SER A 320 -4.36 0.93 -11.46
N ILE A 321 -3.35 1.34 -12.24
CA ILE A 321 -3.37 2.57 -13.04
C ILE A 321 -4.53 2.68 -14.03
N SER A 322 -5.06 1.54 -14.46
CA SER A 322 -6.18 1.47 -15.40
C SER A 322 -7.52 1.84 -14.76
N VAL A 323 -7.61 1.77 -13.42
CA VAL A 323 -8.86 1.89 -12.66
C VAL A 323 -8.83 2.93 -11.54
N VAL A 324 -7.66 3.34 -11.04
CA VAL A 324 -7.54 4.33 -9.93
C VAL A 324 -8.27 5.64 -10.18
N GLY A 325 -8.42 6.07 -11.44
CA GLY A 325 -9.17 7.28 -11.77
C GLY A 325 -10.70 7.14 -11.68
N GLN A 326 -11.22 5.93 -11.45
CA GLN A 326 -12.65 5.61 -11.48
C GLN A 326 -13.25 5.37 -10.08
N CYS A 327 -12.43 5.32 -9.04
CA CYS A 327 -12.86 5.05 -7.66
C CYS A 327 -12.93 6.32 -6.79
N ALA A 328 -13.63 6.21 -5.67
CA ALA A 328 -13.74 7.29 -4.68
C ALA A 328 -12.45 7.48 -3.87
N GLY A 329 -11.56 6.48 -3.84
CA GLY A 329 -10.32 6.53 -3.09
C GLY A 329 -9.49 5.26 -3.24
N ILE A 330 -8.29 5.29 -2.67
CA ILE A 330 -7.36 4.15 -2.61
C ILE A 330 -7.04 3.78 -1.17
N VAL A 331 -6.75 2.50 -0.96
CA VAL A 331 -6.21 1.95 0.28
C VAL A 331 -4.92 1.23 -0.08
N LEU A 332 -3.77 1.74 0.39
CA LEU A 332 -2.49 1.03 0.22
C LEU A 332 -2.27 0.07 1.39
N ASP A 333 -2.08 -1.22 1.11
CA ASP A 333 -1.81 -2.22 2.14
C ASP A 333 -0.34 -2.30 2.48
N LEU A 334 0.04 -1.84 3.68
CA LEU A 334 1.43 -1.86 4.13
C LEU A 334 1.95 -3.27 4.42
N SER A 335 1.07 -4.24 4.61
CA SER A 335 1.45 -5.62 4.91
C SER A 335 2.16 -6.27 3.72
N ASP A 336 1.79 -5.87 2.51
CA ASP A 336 2.40 -6.34 1.27
C ASP A 336 3.76 -5.71 0.99
N PHE A 337 4.12 -4.61 1.65
CA PHE A 337 5.35 -3.85 1.39
C PHE A 337 6.29 -3.78 2.62
N PRO A 338 6.76 -4.92 3.15
CA PRO A 338 7.60 -4.93 4.33
C PRO A 338 8.95 -4.25 4.07
N GLY A 339 9.38 -3.40 5.00
CA GLY A 339 10.70 -2.76 4.98
C GLY A 339 10.81 -1.53 4.09
N LEU A 340 9.71 -1.03 3.52
CA LEU A 340 9.70 0.31 2.91
C LEU A 340 9.79 1.40 3.98
N ASN A 341 10.53 2.45 3.66
CA ASN A 341 10.60 3.65 4.50
C ASN A 341 9.50 4.66 4.13
N ASP A 342 9.38 5.73 4.94
CA ASP A 342 8.33 6.74 4.77
C ASP A 342 8.35 7.42 3.39
N ALA A 343 9.53 7.71 2.85
CA ALA A 343 9.68 8.37 1.54
C ALA A 343 9.33 7.42 0.38
N GLU A 344 9.63 6.14 0.52
CA GLU A 344 9.26 5.08 -0.44
C GLU A 344 7.74 4.88 -0.47
N ILE A 345 7.10 4.85 0.70
CA ILE A 345 5.64 4.78 0.83
C ILE A 345 4.99 6.04 0.21
N GLU A 346 5.49 7.23 0.54
CA GLU A 346 4.98 8.48 -0.04
C GLU A 346 5.11 8.49 -1.58
N ALA A 347 6.23 8.02 -2.11
CA ALA A 347 6.47 7.98 -3.55
C ALA A 347 5.52 7.01 -4.27
N LEU A 348 5.21 5.85 -3.68
CA LEU A 348 4.19 4.94 -4.18
C LEU A 348 2.79 5.57 -4.16
N LEU A 349 2.43 6.24 -3.06
CA LEU A 349 1.16 6.95 -2.96
C LEU A 349 1.05 8.04 -4.04
N VAL A 350 2.08 8.89 -4.18
CA VAL A 350 2.13 9.96 -5.20
C VAL A 350 1.96 9.41 -6.61
N SER A 351 2.58 8.26 -6.90
CA SER A 351 2.41 7.57 -8.18
C SER A 351 0.94 7.22 -8.47
N LEU A 352 0.20 6.77 -7.46
CA LEU A 352 -1.20 6.37 -7.57
C LEU A 352 -2.15 7.58 -7.58
N TYR A 353 -2.18 8.37 -6.50
CA TYR A 353 -3.19 9.42 -6.35
C TYR A 353 -2.99 10.62 -7.29
N SER A 354 -1.81 10.76 -7.92
CA SER A 354 -1.60 11.80 -8.94
C SER A 354 -2.56 11.68 -10.13
N ARG A 355 -3.13 10.49 -10.37
CA ARG A 355 -4.12 10.21 -11.42
C ARG A 355 -5.56 10.16 -10.94
N MET A 356 -5.78 10.53 -9.69
CA MET A 356 -7.08 10.59 -9.06
C MET A 356 -7.59 12.03 -8.96
N SER A 357 -8.88 12.15 -8.66
CA SER A 357 -9.49 13.45 -8.33
C SER A 357 -8.90 14.00 -7.01
N GLU A 358 -8.88 15.32 -6.85
CA GLU A 358 -8.42 15.94 -5.60
C GLU A 358 -9.35 15.66 -4.41
N SER A 359 -10.57 15.20 -4.68
CA SER A 359 -11.56 14.77 -3.67
C SER A 359 -11.48 13.28 -3.33
N SER A 360 -10.50 12.55 -3.86
CA SER A 360 -10.38 11.11 -3.63
C SER A 360 -9.72 10.83 -2.28
N LEU A 361 -10.24 9.82 -1.56
CA LEU A 361 -9.67 9.38 -0.30
C LEU A 361 -8.34 8.64 -0.52
N VAL A 362 -7.38 8.86 0.38
CA VAL A 362 -6.11 8.12 0.43
C VAL A 362 -5.93 7.55 1.83
N LEU A 363 -6.01 6.24 1.96
CA LEU A 363 -5.95 5.51 3.23
C LEU A 363 -4.77 4.52 3.24
N LEU A 364 -4.31 4.14 4.44
CA LEU A 364 -3.40 3.01 4.63
C LEU A 364 -4.10 1.88 5.38
N ARG A 365 -3.88 0.64 4.94
CA ARG A 365 -4.25 -0.57 5.69
C ARG A 365 -3.04 -1.10 6.44
N GLY A 366 -3.25 -1.54 7.68
CA GLY A 366 -2.20 -2.17 8.48
C GLY A 366 -2.75 -2.90 9.70
N ASN A 367 -1.90 -3.72 10.31
CA ASN A 367 -2.29 -4.60 11.41
C ASN A 367 -2.41 -3.86 12.76
N VAL A 368 -3.36 -4.28 13.60
CA VAL A 368 -3.58 -3.75 14.96
C VAL A 368 -2.33 -3.77 15.84
N ASP A 369 -1.43 -4.73 15.66
CA ASP A 369 -0.19 -4.82 16.45
C ASP A 369 0.86 -3.78 16.07
N ARG A 370 0.68 -3.08 14.94
CA ARG A 370 1.54 -1.98 14.48
C ARG A 370 0.77 -0.66 14.34
N VAL A 371 -0.34 -0.52 15.05
CA VAL A 371 -1.25 0.63 14.92
C VAL A 371 -0.59 2.00 15.18
N GLU A 372 0.38 2.08 16.11
CA GLU A 372 1.10 3.32 16.37
C GLU A 372 1.93 3.79 15.16
N HIS A 373 2.60 2.85 14.49
CA HIS A 373 3.38 3.14 13.29
C HIS A 373 2.47 3.56 12.12
N LEU A 374 1.34 2.85 11.95
CA LEU A 374 0.32 3.18 10.95
C LEU A 374 -0.20 4.61 11.15
N PHE A 375 -0.61 4.98 12.36
CA PHE A 375 -1.17 6.29 12.65
C PHE A 375 -0.14 7.42 12.53
N ARG A 376 1.12 7.16 12.89
CA ARG A 376 2.22 8.10 12.63
C ARG A 376 2.33 8.39 11.13
N LEU A 377 2.30 7.36 10.28
CA LEU A 377 2.36 7.54 8.83
C LEU A 377 1.18 8.36 8.30
N ILE A 378 -0.05 8.08 8.76
CA ILE A 378 -1.24 8.87 8.38
C ILE A 378 -1.04 10.36 8.67
N VAL A 379 -0.51 10.70 9.84
CA VAL A 379 -0.31 12.11 10.24
C VAL A 379 0.85 12.74 9.48
N GLU A 380 2.00 12.06 9.39
CA GLU A 380 3.21 12.62 8.77
C GLU A 380 3.07 12.79 7.25
N LEU A 381 2.38 11.85 6.59
CA LEU A 381 2.09 11.89 5.16
C LEU A 381 0.80 12.65 4.82
N ASP A 382 0.08 13.15 5.84
CA ASP A 382 -1.16 13.91 5.72
C ASP A 382 -2.28 13.20 4.93
N LEU A 383 -2.44 11.91 5.18
CA LEU A 383 -3.45 11.04 4.53
C LEU A 383 -4.79 11.10 5.25
N ASP A 384 -5.88 10.56 4.68
CA ASP A 384 -7.24 10.77 5.22
C ASP A 384 -7.61 9.86 6.39
N GLY A 385 -6.90 8.74 6.54
CA GLY A 385 -7.23 7.77 7.57
C GLY A 385 -6.60 6.40 7.37
N ALA A 386 -6.98 5.48 8.25
CA ALA A 386 -6.45 4.13 8.27
C ALA A 386 -7.55 3.07 8.34
N ILE A 387 -7.28 1.91 7.75
CA ILE A 387 -8.00 0.66 7.99
C ILE A 387 -7.11 -0.19 8.90
N VAL A 388 -7.61 -0.55 10.09
CA VAL A 388 -6.88 -1.38 11.04
C VAL A 388 -7.41 -2.81 10.97
N ASP A 389 -6.57 -3.71 10.48
CA ASP A 389 -6.82 -5.15 10.50
C ASP A 389 -6.83 -5.65 11.95
N GLY A 390 -8.00 -6.09 12.40
CA GLY A 390 -8.24 -6.60 13.74
C GLY A 390 -7.66 -8.00 13.98
N ALA A 391 -7.28 -8.72 12.93
CA ALA A 391 -6.63 -10.02 13.03
C ALA A 391 -5.17 -9.88 13.50
N SER A 392 -4.61 -10.96 14.03
CA SER A 392 -3.21 -11.00 14.50
C SER A 392 -2.60 -12.39 14.26
N PRO A 393 -1.27 -12.50 14.06
CA PRO A 393 -0.58 -13.78 14.02
C PRO A 393 -0.91 -14.65 15.25
N GLY A 394 -1.53 -15.81 15.01
CA GLY A 394 -1.92 -16.74 16.08
C GLY A 394 -3.26 -16.43 16.78
N GLY A 395 -4.03 -15.45 16.28
CA GLY A 395 -5.40 -15.20 16.71
C GLY A 395 -5.60 -13.96 17.59
N ALA A 396 -6.53 -13.08 17.20
CA ALA A 396 -6.90 -11.89 17.96
C ALA A 396 -8.29 -11.99 18.62
N ARG A 397 -8.50 -11.24 19.72
CA ARG A 397 -9.85 -10.93 20.23
C ARG A 397 -10.17 -9.47 19.90
N LEU A 398 -11.17 -9.20 19.08
CA LEU A 398 -11.45 -7.82 18.60
C LEU A 398 -11.72 -6.83 19.72
N ALA A 399 -12.35 -7.28 20.82
CA ALA A 399 -12.57 -6.42 21.99
C ALA A 399 -11.27 -5.84 22.58
N SER A 400 -10.13 -6.52 22.40
CA SER A 400 -8.80 -6.04 22.81
C SER A 400 -8.18 -5.02 21.85
N ALA A 401 -8.62 -4.98 20.59
CA ALA A 401 -8.17 -4.00 19.60
C ALA A 401 -8.70 -2.60 19.90
N LEU A 402 -9.94 -2.50 20.39
CA LEU A 402 -10.61 -1.23 20.67
C LEU A 402 -9.81 -0.26 21.57
N PRO A 403 -9.28 -0.66 22.75
CA PRO A 403 -8.45 0.23 23.56
C PRO A 403 -7.10 0.53 22.89
N LYS A 404 -6.48 -0.41 22.17
CA LYS A 404 -5.21 -0.15 21.44
C LYS A 404 -5.41 0.96 20.41
N ILE A 405 -6.43 0.83 19.56
CA ILE A 405 -6.80 1.80 18.53
C ILE A 405 -7.15 3.15 19.18
N GLY A 406 -8.02 3.16 20.19
CA GLY A 406 -8.46 4.39 20.84
C GLY A 406 -7.33 5.17 21.54
N LEU A 407 -6.39 4.46 22.19
CA LEU A 407 -5.23 5.08 22.83
C LEU A 407 -4.25 5.65 21.80
N ALA A 408 -3.91 4.87 20.76
CA ALA A 408 -3.02 5.33 19.69
C ALA A 408 -3.62 6.51 18.92
N SER A 409 -4.91 6.45 18.59
CA SER A 409 -5.65 7.52 17.90
C SER A 409 -5.63 8.82 18.70
N ARG A 410 -5.84 8.74 20.02
CA ARG A 410 -5.75 9.89 20.92
C ARG A 410 -4.33 10.43 21.05
N ALA A 411 -3.32 9.56 21.15
CA ALA A 411 -1.92 9.96 21.27
C ALA A 411 -1.45 10.73 20.02
N MET A 412 -1.93 10.34 18.84
CA MET A 412 -1.63 11.00 17.56
C MET A 412 -2.60 12.15 17.21
N GLY A 413 -3.62 12.40 18.03
CA GLY A 413 -4.61 13.45 17.80
C GLY A 413 -5.39 13.27 16.49
N LEU A 414 -5.68 12.04 16.06
CA LEU A 414 -6.26 11.79 14.73
C LEU A 414 -7.57 12.54 14.48
N ALA A 415 -8.48 12.52 15.46
CA ALA A 415 -9.75 13.24 15.35
C ALA A 415 -9.58 14.77 15.27
N GLU A 416 -8.55 15.33 15.92
CA GLU A 416 -8.24 16.76 15.86
C GLU A 416 -7.71 17.17 14.48
N HIS A 417 -7.04 16.24 13.79
CA HIS A 417 -6.56 16.38 12.42
C HIS A 417 -7.57 15.91 11.37
N GLY A 418 -8.82 15.60 11.78
CA GLY A 418 -9.89 15.16 10.87
C GLY A 418 -9.65 13.79 10.21
N LYS A 419 -8.81 12.93 10.82
CA LYS A 419 -8.45 11.62 10.26
C LYS A 419 -9.40 10.53 10.76
N TYR A 420 -9.77 9.63 9.85
CA TYR A 420 -10.72 8.54 10.15
C TYR A 420 -9.99 7.21 10.41
N VAL A 421 -10.55 6.38 11.28
CA VAL A 421 -10.02 5.03 11.56
C VAL A 421 -11.13 4.02 11.36
N MET A 422 -10.98 3.11 10.41
CA MET A 422 -11.89 1.99 10.21
C MET A 422 -11.28 0.75 10.87
N ILE A 423 -12.14 -0.19 11.26
CA ILE A 423 -11.69 -1.50 11.79
C ILE A 423 -12.14 -2.60 10.85
N GLU A 424 -11.22 -3.49 10.54
CA GLU A 424 -11.48 -4.65 9.69
C GLU A 424 -11.66 -5.92 10.53
N ILE A 425 -12.61 -6.76 10.09
CA ILE A 425 -12.98 -8.02 10.73
C ILE A 425 -13.16 -9.11 9.66
N ASP A 426 -12.99 -10.37 10.06
CA ASP A 426 -12.90 -11.51 9.12
C ASP A 426 -14.26 -12.06 8.65
N GLU A 427 -15.37 -11.62 9.27
CA GLU A 427 -16.71 -12.13 9.01
C GLU A 427 -17.72 -11.00 8.76
N ALA A 428 -18.84 -11.32 8.10
CA ALA A 428 -19.89 -10.36 7.83
C ALA A 428 -20.44 -9.76 9.15
N PRO A 429 -20.42 -8.42 9.33
CA PRO A 429 -20.76 -7.76 10.58
C PRO A 429 -22.26 -7.80 10.83
N SER A 430 -22.66 -7.96 12.09
CA SER A 430 -24.02 -7.64 12.56
C SER A 430 -24.21 -6.12 12.73
N ALA A 431 -25.47 -5.69 12.90
CA ALA A 431 -25.77 -4.29 13.22
C ALA A 431 -25.15 -3.88 14.57
N GLU A 432 -25.05 -4.83 15.50
CA GLU A 432 -24.39 -4.67 16.79
C GLU A 432 -22.91 -4.42 16.63
N ASP A 433 -22.21 -5.21 15.80
CA ASP A 433 -20.77 -5.06 15.54
C ASP A 433 -20.46 -3.66 14.98
N MET A 434 -21.29 -3.19 14.04
CA MET A 434 -21.20 -1.85 13.49
C MET A 434 -21.36 -0.77 14.56
N LEU A 435 -22.40 -0.87 15.39
CA LEU A 435 -22.62 0.09 16.48
C LEU A 435 -21.52 0.02 17.54
N ILE A 436 -20.94 -1.15 17.79
CA ILE A 436 -19.81 -1.35 18.70
C ILE A 436 -18.56 -0.64 18.15
N ALA A 437 -18.25 -0.84 16.87
CA ALA A 437 -17.15 -0.16 16.20
C ALA A 437 -17.33 1.36 16.22
N VAL A 438 -18.50 1.87 15.81
CA VAL A 438 -18.81 3.31 15.81
C VAL A 438 -18.67 3.88 17.23
N ALA A 439 -19.21 3.18 18.23
CA ALA A 439 -19.10 3.59 19.64
C ALA A 439 -17.66 3.58 20.17
N ALA A 440 -16.79 2.75 19.59
CA ALA A 440 -15.38 2.69 19.92
C ALA A 440 -14.53 3.75 19.19
N GLY A 441 -15.13 4.53 18.29
CA GLY A 441 -14.45 5.57 17.51
C GLY A 441 -14.04 5.13 16.11
N CYS A 442 -14.51 3.97 15.64
CA CYS A 442 -14.31 3.48 14.28
C CYS A 442 -15.62 3.62 13.49
N PRO A 443 -15.83 4.70 12.70
CA PRO A 443 -17.13 5.01 12.10
C PRO A 443 -17.60 4.03 11.01
N VAL A 444 -16.70 3.19 10.50
CA VAL A 444 -16.98 2.19 9.47
C VAL A 444 -16.27 0.89 9.83
N VAL A 445 -16.97 -0.24 9.68
CA VAL A 445 -16.40 -1.59 9.72
C VAL A 445 -16.03 -2.01 8.30
N VAL A 446 -14.88 -2.65 8.13
CA VAL A 446 -14.47 -3.27 6.86
C VAL A 446 -14.60 -4.78 7.04
N ALA A 447 -15.28 -5.45 6.13
CA ALA A 447 -15.50 -6.89 6.26
C ALA A 447 -16.03 -7.51 4.97
N PRO A 448 -15.78 -8.81 4.74
CA PRO A 448 -16.38 -9.53 3.63
C PRO A 448 -17.90 -9.64 3.78
N PRO A 449 -18.65 -9.76 2.66
CA PRO A 449 -20.08 -10.07 2.72
C PRO A 449 -20.31 -11.52 3.19
N SER A 450 -21.54 -11.81 3.61
CA SER A 450 -21.97 -13.20 3.79
C SER A 450 -22.13 -13.90 2.43
N GLU A 451 -22.33 -15.22 2.42
CA GLU A 451 -22.65 -15.97 1.19
C GLU A 451 -24.04 -15.61 0.59
N GLU A 452 -24.83 -14.79 1.28
CA GLU A 452 -26.14 -14.34 0.81
C GLU A 452 -26.03 -13.23 -0.25
N ASP A 453 -27.14 -12.98 -0.95
CA ASP A 453 -27.23 -11.87 -1.88
C ASP A 453 -27.02 -10.52 -1.13
N VAL A 454 -26.05 -9.72 -1.60
CA VAL A 454 -25.61 -8.53 -0.89
C VAL A 454 -26.71 -7.48 -0.75
N GLU A 455 -27.62 -7.35 -1.73
CA GLU A 455 -28.76 -6.41 -1.67
C GLU A 455 -29.73 -6.82 -0.56
N VAL A 456 -30.02 -8.12 -0.48
CA VAL A 456 -30.91 -8.69 0.55
C VAL A 456 -30.31 -8.46 1.93
N TYR A 457 -29.02 -8.75 2.11
CA TYR A 457 -28.34 -8.59 3.38
C TYR A 457 -28.24 -7.11 3.80
N LEU A 458 -27.89 -6.21 2.88
CA LEU A 458 -27.84 -4.76 3.14
C LEU A 458 -29.21 -4.20 3.56
N THR A 459 -30.29 -4.62 2.88
CA THR A 459 -31.65 -4.20 3.23
C THR A 459 -32.04 -4.69 4.63
N TRP A 460 -31.68 -5.92 4.96
CA TRP A 460 -31.95 -6.49 6.28
C TRP A 460 -31.16 -5.78 7.38
N ILE A 461 -29.86 -5.56 7.18
CA ILE A 461 -29.00 -4.98 8.22
C ILE A 461 -29.31 -3.49 8.46
N GLU A 462 -29.68 -2.73 7.41
CA GLU A 462 -30.19 -1.35 7.54
C GLU A 462 -31.45 -1.31 8.42
N GLY A 463 -32.35 -2.29 8.28
CA GLY A 463 -33.50 -2.50 9.16
C GLY A 463 -33.10 -2.73 10.62
N ASN A 464 -32.16 -3.64 10.87
CA ASN A 464 -31.70 -3.98 12.21
C ASN A 464 -30.96 -2.83 12.89
N LEU A 465 -30.09 -2.13 12.15
CA LEU A 465 -29.37 -0.95 12.63
C LEU A 465 -30.34 0.11 13.15
N ARG A 466 -31.37 0.45 12.37
CA ARG A 466 -32.42 1.39 12.80
C ARG A 466 -33.22 0.88 14.01
N GLY A 467 -33.41 -0.44 14.12
CA GLY A 467 -34.03 -1.06 15.30
C GLY A 467 -33.22 -0.80 16.56
N TRP A 468 -31.92 -1.09 16.50
CA TRP A 468 -30.98 -0.85 17.59
C TRP A 468 -30.85 0.62 17.96
N MET A 469 -30.77 1.53 16.98
CA MET A 469 -30.73 2.97 17.24
C MET A 469 -31.93 3.44 18.05
N ARG A 470 -33.15 2.97 17.74
CA ARG A 470 -34.35 3.30 18.51
C ARG A 470 -34.31 2.77 19.94
N GLU A 471 -33.83 1.54 20.12
CA GLU A 471 -33.69 0.90 21.43
C GLU A 471 -32.64 1.61 22.29
N LEU A 472 -31.55 2.06 21.68
CA LEU A 472 -30.50 2.85 22.33
C LEU A 472 -30.91 4.30 22.60
N GLY A 473 -32.00 4.77 21.99
CA GLY A 473 -32.48 6.15 22.12
C GLY A 473 -31.59 7.16 21.39
N ILE A 474 -31.00 6.77 20.26
CA ILE A 474 -30.13 7.61 19.42
C ILE A 474 -30.76 7.82 18.04
N ASP A 475 -30.84 9.08 17.60
CA ASP A 475 -31.37 9.48 16.29
C ASP A 475 -30.28 9.71 15.26
N GLY A 476 -29.01 9.69 15.69
CA GLY A 476 -27.81 9.81 14.87
C GLY A 476 -26.67 8.93 15.39
N LEU A 477 -25.85 8.38 14.50
CA LEU A 477 -24.71 7.53 14.87
C LEU A 477 -23.66 8.28 15.69
N GLU A 478 -23.52 9.59 15.52
CA GLU A 478 -22.62 10.46 16.30
C GLU A 478 -22.98 10.54 17.79
N ARG A 479 -24.19 10.10 18.17
CA ARG A 479 -24.65 10.08 19.58
C ARG A 479 -24.26 8.82 20.33
N ILE A 480 -23.75 7.79 19.65
CA ILE A 480 -23.23 6.59 20.31
C ILE A 480 -21.78 6.79 20.73
N GLY A 481 -21.34 6.07 21.76
CA GLY A 481 -19.94 6.12 22.18
C GLY A 481 -19.61 5.05 23.21
N ARG A 482 -18.38 5.04 23.72
CA ARG A 482 -17.91 4.06 24.72
C ARG A 482 -18.81 3.94 25.96
N ARG A 483 -19.63 4.96 26.25
CA ARG A 483 -20.63 4.90 27.33
C ARG A 483 -21.75 3.87 27.09
N ASN A 484 -21.99 3.49 25.85
CA ASN A 484 -22.99 2.51 25.43
C ASN A 484 -22.46 1.08 25.44
N LEU A 485 -21.15 0.87 25.61
CA LEU A 485 -20.55 -0.46 25.55
C LEU A 485 -20.47 -1.12 26.92
N ARG A 486 -20.75 -2.42 26.98
CA ARG A 486 -20.56 -3.29 28.15
C ARG A 486 -19.92 -4.62 27.75
N ALA A 487 -18.97 -5.12 28.51
CA ALA A 487 -18.48 -6.49 28.38
C ALA A 487 -19.47 -7.45 29.07
N THR A 488 -19.77 -8.59 28.44
CA THR A 488 -20.70 -9.59 29.00
C THR A 488 -20.02 -10.55 29.98
N ASP A 489 -18.68 -10.63 29.95
CA ASP A 489 -17.88 -11.40 30.89
C ASP A 489 -16.65 -10.63 31.41
N TYR A 490 -16.03 -11.21 32.44
CA TYR A 490 -14.89 -10.62 33.14
C TYR A 490 -13.65 -10.52 32.26
N ASP A 491 -13.38 -11.51 31.41
CA ASP A 491 -12.18 -11.57 30.58
C ASP A 491 -12.21 -10.45 29.55
N THR A 492 -13.34 -10.27 28.86
CA THR A 492 -13.55 -9.19 27.91
C THR A 492 -13.49 -7.83 28.60
N ALA A 493 -14.06 -7.69 29.80
CA ALA A 493 -13.92 -6.46 30.59
C ALA A 493 -12.45 -6.15 30.93
N ALA A 494 -11.67 -7.19 31.27
CA ALA A 494 -10.26 -7.07 31.64
C ALA A 494 -9.37 -6.66 30.46
N ILE A 495 -9.60 -7.18 29.25
CA ILE A 495 -8.74 -6.86 28.08
C ILE A 495 -9.16 -5.58 27.34
N SER A 496 -10.44 -5.20 27.38
CA SER A 496 -10.97 -4.07 26.61
C SER A 496 -11.05 -2.76 27.40
N GLY A 497 -11.06 -2.86 28.74
CA GLY A 497 -11.37 -1.76 29.64
C GLY A 497 -12.82 -1.29 29.58
N LEU A 498 -13.71 -2.09 28.99
CA LEU A 498 -15.16 -1.86 29.03
C LEU A 498 -15.71 -2.17 30.42
N ARG A 499 -16.88 -1.61 30.73
CA ARG A 499 -17.60 -1.92 31.97
C ARG A 499 -18.25 -3.29 31.84
N LEU A 500 -18.08 -4.16 32.83
CA LEU A 500 -18.81 -5.42 32.91
C LEU A 500 -20.33 -5.12 33.06
N VAL A 501 -21.19 -5.93 32.45
CA VAL A 501 -22.64 -5.84 32.66
C VAL A 501 -22.94 -5.88 34.17
N GLY A 502 -23.77 -4.93 34.63
CA GLY A 502 -24.07 -4.75 36.05
C GLY A 502 -23.06 -3.88 36.82
N TYR A 503 -21.98 -3.41 36.19
CA TYR A 503 -21.01 -2.50 36.79
C TYR A 503 -21.11 -1.10 36.19
N ASP A 504 -21.07 -0.08 37.07
CA ASP A 504 -21.08 1.33 36.65
C ASP A 504 -19.69 1.87 36.29
N ARG A 505 -18.62 1.16 36.70
CA ARG A 505 -17.22 1.56 36.51
C ARG A 505 -16.40 0.41 35.90
N PRO A 506 -15.35 0.71 35.12
CA PRO A 506 -14.40 -0.30 34.65
C PRO A 506 -13.77 -1.07 35.81
N LEU A 507 -13.21 -2.25 35.52
CA LEU A 507 -12.49 -3.03 36.51
C LEU A 507 -11.31 -2.20 37.09
N PRO A 508 -10.94 -2.40 38.37
CA PRO A 508 -9.94 -1.57 39.05
C PRO A 508 -8.61 -1.39 38.32
N MET A 509 -8.13 -2.43 37.61
CA MET A 509 -6.90 -2.39 36.82
C MET A 509 -6.88 -1.28 35.74
N TRP A 510 -8.05 -0.85 35.25
CA TRP A 510 -8.18 0.23 34.27
C TRP A 510 -8.34 1.61 34.88
N LEU A 511 -8.49 1.71 36.20
CA LEU A 511 -8.59 2.99 36.90
C LEU A 511 -7.21 3.59 37.20
N GLU A 512 -6.16 2.77 37.24
CA GLU A 512 -4.77 3.17 37.54
C GLU A 512 -3.98 3.60 36.28
N LEU A 513 -4.48 3.30 35.09
CA LEU A 513 -3.86 3.61 33.78
C LEU A 513 -4.27 4.98 33.20
N ARG A 514 -4.99 5.81 33.97
CA ARG A 514 -5.57 7.09 33.51
C ARG A 514 -4.77 8.33 33.91
#